data_AF-A0A6M4YFS9-F1
#
_entry.id   AF-A0A6M4YFS9-F1
#
_cell.length_a   1.000
_cell.length_b   1.000
_cell.length_c   1.000
_cell.angle_alpha   90.00
_cell.angle_beta   90.00
_cell.angle_gamma   90.00
#
_symmetry.space_group_name_H-M   'P 1'
#
loop_
_entity.id
_entity.type
_entity.pdbx_description
1 polymer ?
#
loop_
_entity_poly.entity_id
_entity_poly.type
_entity_poly.pdbx_seq_one_letter_code
_entity_poly.pdbx_strand_id
1 'polypeptide(L)'
;MKDLHDHQTADLLPEKRPRGRPRTGAAKTGAERQRAYRKQSRARDRANLNVMISVEARVSLDALARHHGCSLAEVLEPLLIAEKDKIVARIYATGAEAEQEAAMGAFFGTADL
;
A
#
# COMPACT_ATOMS: atom_id res chain seq x y z
N MET A 1 -49.34 -5.45 -25.45
CA MET A 1 -48.66 -6.52 -26.22
C MET A 1 -47.56 -5.84 -27.02
N LYS A 2 -46.32 -6.33 -26.97
CA LYS A 2 -45.23 -5.76 -27.78
C LYS A 2 -45.47 -6.19 -29.22
N ASP A 3 -45.54 -5.24 -30.15
CA ASP A 3 -45.76 -5.55 -31.57
C ASP A 3 -44.58 -6.35 -32.10
N LEU A 4 -44.86 -7.53 -32.65
CA LEU A 4 -43.86 -8.47 -33.18
C LEU A 4 -43.31 -8.02 -34.54
N HIS A 5 -43.94 -7.05 -35.19
CA HIS A 5 -43.58 -6.55 -36.51
C HIS A 5 -43.07 -5.10 -36.49
N ASP A 6 -42.88 -4.54 -35.29
CA ASP A 6 -42.25 -3.23 -35.12
C ASP A 6 -40.73 -3.34 -35.28
N HIS A 7 -40.30 -3.32 -36.54
CA HIS A 7 -38.90 -3.26 -36.95
C HIS A 7 -38.37 -1.82 -37.03
N GLN A 8 -39.25 -0.81 -36.94
CA GLN A 8 -38.88 0.61 -37.12
C GLN A 8 -38.42 1.25 -35.80
N THR A 9 -38.98 0.84 -34.66
CA THR A 9 -38.59 1.38 -33.35
C THR A 9 -37.24 0.84 -32.86
N ALA A 10 -36.78 -0.30 -33.39
CA ALA A 10 -35.51 -0.90 -32.99
C ALA A 10 -34.30 0.00 -33.31
N ASP A 11 -34.31 0.71 -34.44
CA ASP A 11 -33.24 1.61 -34.87
C ASP A 11 -33.23 2.96 -34.13
N LEU A 12 -34.36 3.33 -33.50
CA LEU A 12 -34.50 4.54 -32.67
C LEU A 12 -33.97 4.33 -31.25
N LEU A 13 -33.76 3.08 -30.84
CA LEU A 13 -33.24 2.75 -29.52
C LEU A 13 -31.71 2.70 -29.56
N PRO A 14 -31.01 3.38 -28.64
CA PRO A 14 -29.56 3.30 -28.58
C PRO A 14 -29.10 1.86 -28.39
N GLU A 15 -28.11 1.42 -29.19
CA GLU A 15 -27.55 0.08 -29.11
C GLU A 15 -27.21 -0.28 -27.66
N LYS A 16 -27.72 -1.43 -27.22
CA LYS A 16 -27.51 -1.92 -25.85
C LYS A 16 -26.02 -2.19 -25.65
N ARG A 17 -25.34 -1.29 -24.93
CA ARG A 17 -23.91 -1.42 -24.62
C ARG A 17 -23.64 -2.76 -23.91
N PRO A 18 -22.66 -3.55 -24.37
CA PRO A 18 -22.28 -4.77 -23.68
C PRO A 18 -21.78 -4.44 -22.27
N ARG A 19 -22.19 -5.23 -21.28
CA ARG A 19 -21.67 -5.12 -19.92
C ARG A 19 -20.22 -5.60 -19.89
N GLY A 20 -19.36 -4.93 -19.13
CA GLY A 20 -17.97 -5.34 -18.94
C GLY A 20 -16.95 -4.35 -19.49
N ARG A 21 -15.83 -4.87 -19.98
CA ARG A 21 -14.68 -4.05 -20.39
C ARG A 21 -15.07 -3.17 -21.60
N PRO A 22 -14.68 -1.88 -21.61
CA PRO A 22 -14.87 -1.01 -22.77
C PRO A 22 -14.30 -1.65 -24.05
N ARG A 23 -15.08 -1.59 -25.14
CA ARG A 23 -14.66 -2.03 -26.49
C ARG A 23 -13.43 -1.28 -27.01
N THR A 24 -13.13 -0.11 -26.47
CA THR A 24 -12.03 0.78 -26.89
C THR A 24 -10.63 0.22 -26.59
N GLY A 25 -10.51 -0.93 -25.92
CA GLY A 25 -9.22 -1.55 -25.61
C GLY A 25 -8.38 -0.81 -24.56
N ALA A 26 -8.73 0.43 -24.24
CA ALA A 26 -8.00 1.33 -23.33
C ALA A 26 -8.07 0.95 -21.84
N ALA A 27 -8.93 0.01 -21.46
CA ALA A 27 -9.12 -0.35 -20.07
C ALA A 27 -8.03 -1.28 -19.56
N LYS A 28 -7.14 -0.84 -18.67
CA LYS A 28 -6.05 -1.69 -18.13
C LYS A 28 -6.54 -3.08 -17.66
N THR A 29 -5.79 -4.13 -17.98
CA THR A 29 -5.99 -5.47 -17.39
C THR A 29 -5.75 -5.43 -15.88
N GLY A 30 -6.20 -6.46 -15.14
CA GLY A 30 -5.94 -6.54 -13.69
C GLY A 30 -4.44 -6.50 -13.36
N ALA A 31 -3.62 -7.20 -14.15
CA ALA A 31 -2.17 -7.21 -14.02
C ALA A 31 -1.56 -5.82 -14.28
N GLU A 32 -2.01 -5.12 -15.32
CA GLU A 32 -1.56 -3.75 -15.63
C GLU A 32 -1.94 -2.76 -14.53
N ARG A 33 -3.12 -2.90 -13.93
CA ARG A 33 -3.53 -2.08 -12.78
C ARG A 33 -2.61 -2.34 -11.59
N GLN A 34 -2.31 -3.60 -11.28
CA GLN A 34 -1.41 -3.93 -10.17
C GLN A 34 0.02 -3.44 -10.41
N ARG A 35 0.53 -3.55 -11.64
CA ARG A 35 1.85 -3.00 -12.02
C ARG A 35 1.87 -1.48 -11.89
N ALA A 36 0.85 -0.79 -12.39
CA ALA A 36 0.73 0.66 -12.26
C ALA A 36 0.67 1.10 -10.79
N TYR A 37 -0.11 0.39 -9.96
CA TYR A 37 -0.18 0.64 -8.52
C TYR A 37 1.19 0.49 -7.85
N ARG A 38 1.91 -0.62 -8.11
CA ARG A 38 3.26 -0.84 -7.56
C ARG A 38 4.25 0.24 -8.02
N LYS A 39 4.22 0.64 -9.30
CA LYS A 39 5.06 1.73 -9.83
C LYS A 39 4.77 3.06 -9.11
N GLN A 40 3.50 3.38 -8.90
CA GLN A 40 3.08 4.61 -8.26
C GLN A 40 3.39 4.63 -6.75
N SER A 41 3.30 3.49 -6.07
CA SER A 41 3.71 3.35 -4.67
C SER A 41 5.19 3.67 -4.48
N ARG A 42 6.06 3.09 -5.33
CA ARG A 42 7.52 3.35 -5.32
C ARG A 42 7.84 4.82 -5.61
N ALA A 43 7.15 5.42 -6.59
CA ALA A 43 7.36 6.82 -6.93
C ALA A 43 6.94 7.80 -5.82
N ARG A 44 6.08 7.36 -4.89
CA ARG A 44 5.63 8.14 -3.74
C ARG A 44 6.42 7.81 -2.46
N ASP A 45 7.50 7.06 -2.59
CA ASP A 45 8.32 6.57 -1.47
C ASP A 45 7.49 5.82 -0.40
N ARG A 46 6.47 5.08 -0.84
CA ARG A 46 5.61 4.28 0.04
C ARG A 46 5.90 2.80 -0.12
N ALA A 47 6.20 2.16 1.01
CA ALA A 47 6.28 0.71 1.15
C ALA A 47 5.01 0.16 1.81
N ASN A 48 4.65 -1.10 1.52
CA ASN A 48 3.58 -1.81 2.22
C ASN A 48 4.18 -2.74 3.26
N LEU A 49 3.69 -2.66 4.50
CA LEU A 49 4.01 -3.59 5.57
C LEU A 49 2.90 -4.66 5.65
N ASN A 50 3.24 -5.92 5.38
CA ASN A 50 2.31 -7.04 5.55
C ASN A 50 2.95 -8.09 6.47
N VAL A 51 2.48 -8.14 7.72
CA VAL A 51 3.02 -9.00 8.77
C VAL A 51 1.85 -9.51 9.61
N MET A 52 1.93 -10.77 10.05
CA MET A 52 0.98 -11.31 11.02
C MET A 52 1.40 -10.90 12.44
N ILE A 53 0.45 -10.39 13.22
CA ILE A 53 0.66 -9.96 14.61
C ILE A 53 -0.37 -10.61 15.52
N SER A 54 -0.16 -10.53 16.84
CA SER A 54 -1.13 -11.03 17.80
C SER A 54 -2.46 -10.29 17.68
N VAL A 55 -3.55 -10.96 18.08
CA VAL A 55 -4.89 -10.38 18.09
C VAL A 55 -4.94 -9.14 18.99
N GLU A 56 -4.31 -9.23 20.16
CA GLU A 56 -4.19 -8.11 21.10
C GLU A 56 -3.51 -6.90 20.46
N ALA A 57 -2.36 -7.08 19.79
CA ALA A 57 -1.67 -5.97 19.13
C ALA A 57 -2.53 -5.33 18.03
N ARG A 58 -3.29 -6.14 17.28
CA ARG A 58 -4.21 -5.63 16.25
C ARG A 58 -5.33 -4.76 16.86
N VAL A 59 -5.93 -5.23 17.97
CA VAL A 59 -7.00 -4.51 18.68
C VAL A 59 -6.47 -3.22 19.29
N SER A 60 -5.29 -3.27 19.93
CA SER A 60 -4.63 -2.10 20.50
C SER A 60 -4.33 -1.05 19.43
N LEU A 61 -3.83 -1.46 18.26
CA LEU A 61 -3.59 -0.55 17.15
C LEU A 61 -4.88 0.13 16.65
N ASP A 62 -5.98 -0.61 16.55
CA ASP A 62 -7.29 -0.03 16.20
C ASP A 62 -7.77 0.97 17.25
N ALA A 63 -7.62 0.65 18.53
CA ALA A 63 -8.02 1.54 19.62
C ALA A 63 -7.23 2.86 19.60
N LEU A 64 -5.91 2.79 19.40
CA LEU A 64 -5.04 3.95 19.28
C LEU A 64 -5.43 4.83 18.09
N ALA A 65 -5.60 4.23 16.91
CA ALA A 65 -5.99 4.97 15.70
C ALA A 65 -7.33 5.71 15.88
N ARG A 66 -8.32 5.05 16.51
CA ARG A 66 -9.61 5.68 16.82
C ARG A 66 -9.49 6.81 17.82
N HIS A 67 -8.72 6.61 18.89
CA HIS A 67 -8.52 7.61 19.93
C HIS A 67 -7.84 8.87 19.36
N HIS A 68 -6.87 8.71 18.47
CA HIS A 68 -6.16 9.81 17.83
C HIS A 68 -6.86 10.37 16.58
N GLY A 69 -7.90 9.69 16.07
CA GLY A 69 -8.60 10.10 14.85
C GLY A 69 -7.74 9.99 13.59
N CYS A 70 -6.76 9.09 13.57
CA CYS A 70 -5.80 8.92 12.48
C CYS A 70 -5.81 7.49 11.92
N SER A 71 -5.04 7.27 10.85
CA SER A 71 -4.87 5.96 10.23
C SER A 71 -3.88 5.08 11.01
N LEU A 72 -3.95 3.76 10.78
CA LEU A 72 -3.01 2.81 11.37
C LEU A 72 -1.55 3.11 10.99
N ALA A 73 -1.33 3.62 9.78
CA ALA A 73 0.01 4.03 9.31
C ALA A 73 0.53 5.22 10.13
N GLU A 74 -0.31 6.23 10.36
CA GLU A 74 0.06 7.41 11.17
C GLU A 74 0.32 7.05 12.64
N VAL A 75 -0.21 5.93 13.15
CA VAL A 75 0.17 5.39 14.46
C VAL A 75 1.50 4.65 14.38
N LEU A 76 1.70 3.79 13.38
CA LEU A 76 2.87 2.91 13.27
C LEU A 76 4.15 3.64 12.88
N GLU A 77 4.08 4.56 11.91
CA GLU A 77 5.23 5.30 11.38
C GLU A 77 6.07 5.97 12.48
N PRO A 78 5.50 6.81 13.37
CA PRO A 78 6.29 7.43 14.43
C PRO A 78 6.82 6.43 15.45
N LEU A 79 6.08 5.36 15.77
CA LEU A 79 6.54 4.33 16.70
C LEU A 79 7.76 3.56 16.16
N LEU A 80 7.74 3.20 14.88
CA LEU A 80 8.85 2.50 14.22
C LEU A 80 10.07 3.40 14.07
N ILE A 81 9.87 4.67 13.69
CA ILE A 81 10.96 5.66 13.57
C ILE A 81 11.59 5.91 14.93
N ALA A 82 10.79 6.13 15.98
CA ALA A 82 11.28 6.37 17.32
C ALA A 82 12.09 5.18 17.86
N GLU A 83 11.65 3.94 17.60
CA GLU A 83 12.40 2.76 18.04
C GLU A 83 13.73 2.62 17.29
N LYS A 84 13.73 2.85 15.97
CA LYS A 84 14.95 2.92 15.16
C LYS A 84 15.90 4.00 15.70
N ASP A 85 15.40 5.21 15.99
CA ASP A 85 16.22 6.32 16.49
C ASP A 85 16.84 6.02 17.87
N LYS A 86 16.11 5.35 18.78
CA LYS A 86 16.67 4.91 20.07
C LYS A 86 17.85 3.93 19.88
N ILE A 87 17.72 2.98 18.96
CA ILE A 87 18.77 1.99 18.68
C ILE A 87 19.98 2.68 18.06
N VAL A 88 19.75 3.54 17.07
CA VAL A 88 20.79 4.34 16.42
C VAL A 88 21.54 5.21 17.44
N ALA A 89 20.82 5.89 18.34
CA ALA A 89 21.44 6.69 19.39
C ALA A 89 22.31 5.83 20.34
N ARG A 90 21.88 4.60 20.64
CA ARG A 90 22.68 3.65 21.43
C ARG A 90 23.94 3.20 20.69
N ILE A 91 23.86 2.99 19.38
CA ILE A 91 25.02 2.66 18.54
C ILE A 91 26.02 3.83 18.56
N TYR A 92 25.58 5.07 18.35
CA TYR A 92 26.50 6.21 18.40
C TYR A 92 27.08 6.51 19.79
N ALA A 93 26.49 5.98 20.85
CA ALA A 93 27.05 6.07 22.20
C ALA A 93 28.26 5.13 22.41
N THR A 94 28.52 4.17 21.52
CA THR A 94 29.76 3.36 21.54
C THR A 94 30.92 4.13 20.93
N GLY A 95 32.13 4.02 21.49
CA GLY A 95 33.18 5.02 21.34
C GLY A 95 34.03 5.01 20.06
N ALA A 96 34.12 3.91 19.32
CA ALA A 96 34.95 3.86 18.10
C ALA A 96 34.09 3.94 16.83
N GLU A 97 34.48 4.79 15.87
CA GLU A 97 33.77 4.97 14.60
C GLU A 97 33.63 3.66 13.81
N ALA A 98 34.69 2.83 13.80
CA ALA A 98 34.65 1.52 13.14
C ALA A 98 33.63 0.56 13.80
N GLU A 99 33.44 0.62 15.12
CA GLU A 99 32.44 -0.17 15.83
C GLU A 99 31.02 0.33 15.56
N GLN A 100 30.86 1.65 15.48
CA GLN A 100 29.59 2.28 15.12
C GLN A 100 29.16 1.91 13.70
N GLU A 101 30.08 1.99 12.73
CA GLU A 101 29.82 1.63 11.33
C GLU A 101 29.45 0.15 11.19
N ALA A 102 30.19 -0.75 11.85
CA ALA A 102 29.89 -2.17 11.87
C ALA A 102 28.51 -2.46 12.49
N ALA A 103 28.20 -1.84 13.63
CA ALA A 103 26.91 -2.01 14.30
C ALA A 103 25.74 -1.42 13.49
N MET A 104 25.95 -0.29 12.82
CA MET A 104 24.98 0.31 11.91
C MET A 104 24.70 -0.60 10.72
N GLY A 105 25.77 -1.15 10.13
CA GLY A 105 25.68 -2.11 9.05
C GLY A 105 24.92 -3.37 9.45
N ALA A 106 25.16 -3.90 10.64
CA ALA A 106 24.41 -5.05 11.17
C ALA A 106 22.92 -4.71 11.40
N PHE A 107 22.61 -3.51 11.91
CA PHE A 107 21.24 -3.10 12.21
C PHE A 107 20.38 -2.92 10.95
N PHE A 108 20.93 -2.28 9.91
CA PHE A 108 20.22 -2.09 8.64
C PHE A 108 20.40 -3.26 7.66
N GLY A 109 21.19 -4.27 8.00
CA GLY A 109 21.50 -5.41 7.13
C GLY A 109 22.33 -5.03 5.91
N THR A 110 23.15 -3.99 6.02
CA THR A 110 24.10 -3.56 4.98
C THR A 110 25.53 -4.02 5.26
N ALA A 111 25.80 -4.59 6.43
CA ALA A 111 26.99 -5.38 6.69
C ALA A 111 26.79 -6.76 6.04
N ASP A 112 27.54 -7.02 4.96
CA ASP A 112 27.67 -8.27 4.21
C ASP A 112 26.57 -8.60 3.17
N LEU A 113 26.77 -8.03 1.96
CA LEU A 113 26.88 -8.77 0.69
C LEU A 113 28.25 -8.48 0.06
#